data_AF-A0AAF5RWF6-F1
#
_entry.id   AF-A0AAF5RWF6-F1
#
_cell.length_a   1.000
_cell.length_b   1.000
_cell.length_c   1.000
_cell.angle_alpha   90.00
_cell.angle_beta   90.00
_cell.angle_gamma   90.00
#
_symmetry.space_group_name_H-M   'P 1'
#
loop_
_entity.id
_entity.type
_entity.pdbx_description
1 polymer ?
#
loop_
_entity_poly.entity_id
_entity_poly.type
_entity_poly.pdbx_seq_one_letter_code
_entity_poly.pdbx_strand_id
1 'polypeptide(L)'
;MLVAVVPKANSRKDELRKECFSAEGCYDQREPEAWCKLNENQSWIDKGCFCDAKLHSCVIERNNSGRLEYSYCVPAEGWNCL
;
A
#
# COMPACT_ATOMS: atom_id res chain seq x y z
N MET A 1 9.97 -24.04 -27.46
CA MET A 1 8.84 -23.29 -28.04
C MET A 1 8.39 -22.26 -27.02
N LEU A 2 8.18 -21.04 -27.50
CA LEU A 2 7.34 -19.95 -26.98
C LEU A 2 7.74 -19.26 -25.67
N VAL A 3 8.15 -18.02 -25.89
CA VAL A 3 8.41 -16.90 -24.99
C VAL A 3 7.25 -16.71 -24.01
N ALA A 4 7.57 -16.43 -22.74
CA ALA A 4 6.60 -15.97 -21.76
C ALA A 4 5.92 -14.69 -22.27
N VAL A 5 4.65 -14.81 -22.67
CA VAL A 5 3.81 -13.64 -22.90
C VAL A 5 3.18 -13.32 -21.55
N VAL A 6 3.85 -12.50 -20.74
CA VAL A 6 3.17 -11.82 -19.65
C VAL A 6 2.39 -10.68 -20.33
N PRO A 7 1.04 -10.72 -20.33
CA PRO A 7 0.26 -9.71 -21.02
C PRO A 7 0.50 -8.35 -20.36
N LYS A 8 0.80 -7.39 -21.23
CA LYS A 8 1.07 -5.98 -20.94
C LYS A 8 -0.08 -5.39 -20.12
N ALA A 9 0.19 -5.02 -18.87
CA ALA A 9 -0.75 -4.29 -18.02
C ALA A 9 -1.05 -2.92 -18.67
N ASN A 10 -2.32 -2.66 -18.95
CA ASN A 10 -2.84 -1.36 -19.31
C ASN A 10 -3.97 -1.01 -18.34
N SER A 11 -3.60 -0.58 -17.14
CA SER A 11 -4.43 0.29 -16.29
C SER A 11 -3.59 0.70 -15.09
N ARG A 12 -3.34 2.00 -14.92
CA ARG A 12 -2.48 2.60 -13.87
C ARG A 12 -2.80 2.21 -12.41
N LYS A 13 -3.84 1.41 -12.15
CA LYS A 13 -4.31 1.01 -10.82
C LYS A 13 -3.81 -0.37 -10.35
N ASP A 14 -3.46 -1.27 -11.27
CA ASP A 14 -2.95 -2.60 -10.91
C ASP A 14 -1.44 -2.60 -10.62
N GLU A 15 -0.70 -1.60 -11.13
CA GLU A 15 0.74 -1.43 -10.92
C GLU A 15 1.09 -0.88 -9.51
N LEU A 16 0.09 -0.43 -8.75
CA LEU A 16 0.24 0.16 -7.41
C LEU A 16 0.16 -0.85 -6.26
N ARG A 17 -0.12 -2.14 -6.54
CA ARG A 17 -0.36 -3.14 -5.50
C ARG A 17 0.82 -4.11 -5.43
N LYS A 18 1.54 -4.09 -4.30
CA LYS A 18 2.56 -5.09 -4.02
C LYS A 18 1.94 -6.35 -3.41
N GLU A 19 2.11 -7.48 -4.08
CA GLU A 19 1.71 -8.80 -3.58
C GLU A 19 2.58 -9.20 -2.37
N CYS A 20 1.96 -9.85 -1.37
CA CYS A 20 2.64 -10.31 -0.17
C CYS A 20 2.00 -11.56 0.42
N PHE A 21 2.79 -12.32 1.18
CA PHE A 21 2.34 -13.52 1.92
C PHE A 21 2.72 -13.48 3.41
N SER A 22 3.55 -12.50 3.80
CA SER A 22 4.02 -12.31 5.16
C SER A 22 4.34 -10.82 5.39
N ALA A 23 4.56 -10.43 6.65
CA ALA A 23 4.85 -9.05 7.00
C ALA A 23 6.13 -8.53 6.34
N GLU A 24 7.15 -9.38 6.18
CA GLU A 24 8.42 -9.01 5.56
C GLU A 24 8.25 -8.53 4.11
N GLY A 25 7.23 -9.03 3.40
CA GLY A 25 6.91 -8.62 2.03
C GLY A 25 6.51 -7.16 1.88
N CYS A 26 6.23 -6.45 2.99
CA CYS A 26 5.82 -5.05 2.98
C CYS A 26 6.85 -4.10 3.63
N TYR A 27 8.01 -4.59 4.05
CA TYR A 27 9.03 -3.75 4.72
C TYR A 27 9.62 -2.67 3.82
N ASP A 28 9.60 -2.88 2.51
CA ASP A 28 10.03 -1.91 1.49
C ASP A 28 8.90 -0.99 1.02
N GLN A 29 7.75 -0.98 1.70
CA GLN A 29 6.61 -0.14 1.39
C GLN A 29 6.41 0.98 2.43
N ARG A 30 5.73 2.04 2.00
CA ARG A 30 5.32 3.21 2.80
C ARG A 30 3.86 3.54 2.55
N GLU A 31 3.28 4.30 3.45
CA GLU A 31 1.96 4.90 3.26
C GLU A 31 1.91 5.73 1.97
N PRO A 32 0.74 5.93 1.34
CA PRO A 32 0.61 6.93 0.29
C PRO A 32 1.15 8.29 0.75
N GLU A 33 1.81 9.04 -0.12
CA GLU A 33 2.40 10.33 0.25
C GLU A 33 1.36 11.30 0.82
N ALA A 34 0.13 11.25 0.29
CA ALA A 34 -1.02 12.02 0.78
C ALA A 34 -1.47 11.65 2.21
N TRP A 35 -0.95 10.55 2.77
CA TRP A 35 -1.22 10.08 4.12
C TRP A 35 -0.03 10.27 5.06
N CYS A 36 1.14 10.69 4.56
CA CYS A 36 2.31 10.92 5.40
C CYS A 36 2.03 11.95 6.52
N LYS A 37 1.37 13.06 6.17
CA LYS A 37 0.91 14.07 7.12
C LYS A 37 -0.57 13.87 7.39
N LEU A 38 -0.88 13.39 8.58
CA LEU A 38 -2.26 13.25 9.04
C LEU A 38 -2.87 14.64 9.28
N ASN A 39 -4.11 14.83 8.83
CA ASN A 39 -4.89 16.03 9.11
C ASN A 39 -5.46 16.00 10.53
N GLU A 40 -6.05 17.12 10.97
CA GLU A 40 -6.83 17.14 12.20
C GLU A 40 -7.92 16.05 12.19
N ASN A 41 -8.05 15.33 13.32
CA ASN A 41 -8.95 14.18 13.50
C ASN A 41 -8.60 12.92 12.68
N GLN A 42 -7.37 12.83 12.15
CA GLN A 42 -6.83 11.60 11.59
C GLN A 42 -5.82 10.99 12.55
N SER A 43 -5.83 9.65 12.66
CA SER A 43 -4.86 8.92 13.45
C SER A 43 -4.50 7.60 12.78
N TRP A 44 -3.26 7.15 12.96
CA TRP A 44 -2.91 5.76 12.70
C TRP A 44 -3.61 4.87 13.72
N ILE A 45 -3.95 3.66 13.31
CA ILE A 45 -4.75 2.75 14.16
C ILE A 45 -3.85 1.91 15.04
N ASP A 46 -2.79 1.33 14.47
CA ASP A 46 -1.74 0.63 15.23
C ASP A 46 -0.58 0.14 14.33
N LYS A 47 -0.82 0.01 13.01
CA LYS A 47 0.12 -0.59 12.07
C LYS A 47 0.51 0.41 10.99
N GLY A 48 1.79 0.45 10.64
CA GLY A 48 2.21 0.93 9.33
C GLY A 48 1.76 -0.05 8.23
N CYS A 49 2.37 0.02 7.06
CA CYS A 49 2.11 -0.93 5.99
C CYS A 49 2.24 -2.39 6.46
N PHE A 50 1.21 -3.19 6.24
CA PHE A 50 1.17 -4.60 6.60
C PHE A 50 0.62 -5.45 5.46
N CYS A 51 0.97 -6.74 5.48
CA CYS A 51 0.43 -7.69 4.53
C CYS A 51 -0.97 -8.12 4.96
N ASP A 52 -1.99 -7.74 4.19
CA ASP A 52 -3.34 -8.24 4.42
C ASP A 52 -3.47 -9.67 3.89
N ALA A 53 -3.82 -10.60 4.77
CA ALA A 53 -3.86 -12.03 4.46
C ALA A 53 -5.01 -12.43 3.53
N LYS A 54 -6.02 -11.58 3.33
CA LYS A 54 -7.15 -11.86 2.42
C LYS A 54 -6.89 -11.29 1.03
N LEU A 55 -6.32 -10.09 0.97
CA LEU A 55 -5.98 -9.40 -0.26
C LEU A 55 -4.62 -9.83 -0.82
N HIS A 56 -3.80 -10.52 -0.03
CA HIS A 56 -2.40 -10.83 -0.35
C HIS A 56 -1.65 -9.59 -0.84
N SER A 57 -1.89 -8.45 -0.19
CA SER A 57 -1.38 -7.15 -0.64
C SER A 57 -0.93 -6.29 0.53
N CYS A 58 0.08 -5.46 0.30
CA CYS A 58 0.53 -4.46 1.26
C CYS A 58 -0.47 -3.31 1.35
N VAL A 59 -1.10 -3.16 2.52
CA VAL A 59 -2.08 -2.12 2.80
C VAL A 59 -1.74 -1.38 4.08
N ILE A 60 -2.30 -0.20 4.22
CA ILE A 60 -2.25 0.60 5.43
C ILE A 60 -3.65 1.10 5.76
N GLU A 61 -3.93 1.22 7.05
CA GLU A 61 -5.20 1.70 7.56
C GLU A 61 -4.99 2.95 8.41
N ARG A 62 -5.96 3.87 8.37
CA ARG A 62 -6.04 5.01 9.28
C ARG A 62 -7.45 5.21 9.78
N ASN A 63 -7.58 5.85 10.93
CA ASN A 63 -8.81 6.46 11.36
C ASN A 63 -8.91 7.88 10.75
N ASN A 64 -10.05 8.20 10.15
CA ASN A 64 -10.40 9.52 9.68
C ASN A 64 -11.75 9.93 10.28
N SER A 65 -11.72 10.74 11.34
CA SER A 65 -12.93 11.23 12.02
C SER A 65 -13.89 10.10 12.44
N GLY A 66 -13.34 9.03 13.04
CA GLY A 66 -14.11 7.86 13.48
C GLY A 66 -14.40 6.85 12.38
N ARG A 67 -13.98 7.09 11.13
CA ARG A 67 -14.13 6.15 10.01
C ARG A 67 -12.83 5.44 9.73
N LEU A 68 -12.91 4.13 9.58
CA LEU A 68 -11.78 3.31 9.12
C LEU A 68 -11.59 3.52 7.62
N GLU A 69 -10.42 4.02 7.23
CA GLU A 69 -9.99 4.11 5.83
C GLU A 69 -8.81 3.17 5.60
N TYR A 70 -8.73 2.61 4.40
CA TYR A 70 -7.61 1.79 3.96
C TYR A 70 -7.09 2.25 2.61
N SER A 71 -5.81 2.03 2.36
CA SER A 71 -5.18 2.26 1.06
C SER A 71 -4.09 1.21 0.81
N TYR A 72 -3.72 1.03 -0.44
CA TYR A 72 -2.50 0.30 -0.78
C TYR A 72 -1.28 1.14 -0.42
N CYS A 73 -0.24 0.44 0.01
CA CYS A 73 1.07 1.03 0.22
C CYS A 73 1.79 1.24 -1.10
N VAL A 74 2.77 2.13 -1.08
CA VAL A 74 3.60 2.47 -2.23
C VAL A 74 5.07 2.13 -1.94
N PRO A 75 5.91 1.91 -2.98
CA PRO A 75 7.33 1.63 -2.77
C PRO A 75 8.02 2.73 -1.96
N ALA A 76 8.91 2.33 -1.04
CA ALA A 76 9.74 3.28 -0.28
C ALA A 76 10.79 3.97 -1.16
N GLU A 77 11.17 3.34 -2.28
CA GLU A 77 12.08 3.94 -3.25
C GLU A 77 11.43 5.17 -3.90
N GLY A 78 12.09 6.33 -3.77
CA GLY A 78 11.57 7.59 -4.29
C GLY A 78 10.40 8.17 -3.49
N TRP A 79 9.99 7.52 -2.39
CA TRP A 79 8.93 8.02 -1.52
C TRP A 79 9.38 9.29 -0.79
N ASN A 80 8.51 10.31 -0.77
CA ASN A 80 8.79 11.55 -0.08
C ASN A 80 7.55 12.12 0.59
N CYS A 81 7.74 12.61 1.82
CA CYS A 81 6.72 13.31 2.58
C CYS A 81 6.79 14.81 2.31
N LEU A 82 6.15 15.25 1.23
CA LEU A 82 6.12 16.67 0.84
C LEU A 82 5.25 17.52 1.77
#